data_AF-A0A5D4XIS5-F1
#
_entry.id   AF-A0A5D4XIS5-F1
#
_cell.length_a   1.000
_cell.length_b   1.000
_cell.length_c   1.000
_cell.angle_alpha   90.00
_cell.angle_beta   90.00
_cell.angle_gamma   90.00
#
_symmetry.space_group_name_H-M   'P 1'
#
loop_
_entity.id
_entity.type
_entity.pdbx_description
1 polymer ?
#
loop_
_entity_poly.entity_id
_entity_poly.type
_entity_poly.pdbx_seq_one_letter_code
_entity_poly.pdbx_strand_id
1 'polypeptide(L)'
;MNAHTSRFVMLAVAAVIAVALTLFGRRSDPEDAIQGLDQTSAQVSAEAGSVGAAPTMAPVDLSSVPVPPSVATASDAIERYRRLQDCVTFRRFDAILRQNASNPSYPLNNPEKMRAMPPGERKMLEDRVLLVESQKDACRDWAKQTSELDAGRLIYASALDAARAGDVQAGVCYAMGIWPMAPGGEGPRAARLYAQSRRNLILKGLNAGNWSAVIAANNMIRAEHRPQTLVRFSNEEGYVFARLLQMGMPDKALSESYGYDAAGFAKQLNPNQLRVANDRAENLFLTTFGGRVMSDAERYENCGN
;
A
#
# COMPACT_ATOMS: atom_id res chain seq x y z
N MET A 1 34.16 -28.86 11.81
CA MET A 1 33.33 -27.74 11.32
C MET A 1 32.41 -28.32 10.27
N ASN A 2 31.14 -28.55 10.62
CA ASN A 2 30.32 -29.59 9.99
C ASN A 2 29.42 -29.02 8.89
N ALA A 3 29.60 -29.52 7.67
CA ALA A 3 28.78 -29.23 6.49
C ALA A 3 27.32 -29.71 6.58
N HIS A 4 26.90 -30.28 7.72
CA HIS A 4 25.55 -30.80 7.94
C HIS A 4 24.56 -29.75 8.45
N THR A 5 25.01 -28.69 9.14
CA THR A 5 24.11 -27.63 9.65
C THR A 5 23.59 -26.69 8.55
N SER A 6 24.33 -26.55 7.43
CA SER A 6 23.93 -25.67 6.33
C SER A 6 22.80 -26.22 5.46
N ARG A 7 22.61 -27.55 5.42
CA ARG A 7 21.55 -28.17 4.60
C ARG A 7 20.17 -28.15 5.29
N PHE A 8 20.13 -28.18 6.61
CA PHE A 8 18.88 -28.10 7.37
C PHE A 8 18.24 -26.70 7.33
N VAL A 9 19.06 -25.63 7.29
CA VAL A 9 18.56 -24.26 7.19
C VAL A 9 17.98 -23.97 5.80
N MET A 10 18.57 -24.48 4.72
CA MET A 10 17.99 -24.33 3.36
C MET A 10 16.68 -25.11 3.18
N LEU A 11 16.56 -26.32 3.75
CA LEU A 11 15.33 -27.12 3.67
C LEU A 11 14.17 -26.51 4.47
N ALA A 12 14.46 -25.86 5.60
CA ALA A 12 13.44 -25.16 6.40
C ALA A 12 12.90 -23.90 5.71
N VAL A 13 13.76 -23.14 5.01
CA VAL A 13 13.33 -21.94 4.26
C VAL A 13 12.52 -22.32 3.02
N ALA A 14 12.88 -23.40 2.32
CA ALA A 14 12.12 -23.90 1.18
C ALA A 14 10.72 -24.41 1.57
N ALA A 15 10.57 -25.04 2.75
CA ALA A 15 9.29 -25.52 3.24
C ALA A 15 8.33 -24.37 3.63
N VAL A 16 8.84 -23.27 4.19
CA VAL A 16 8.02 -22.08 4.53
C VAL A 16 7.52 -21.37 3.27
N ILE A 17 8.34 -21.31 2.20
CA ILE A 17 7.95 -20.72 0.91
C ILE A 17 6.91 -21.62 0.19
N ALA A 18 7.03 -22.95 0.28
CA ALA A 18 6.08 -23.89 -0.33
C ALA A 18 4.70 -23.89 0.36
N VAL A 19 4.63 -23.65 1.68
CA VAL A 19 3.35 -23.53 2.40
C VAL A 19 2.69 -22.18 2.11
N ALA A 20 3.46 -21.10 1.92
CA ALA A 20 2.93 -19.80 1.48
C ALA A 20 2.35 -19.85 0.05
N LEU A 21 2.90 -20.69 -0.83
CA LEU A 21 2.43 -20.85 -2.21
C LEU A 21 1.18 -21.73 -2.35
N THR A 22 0.96 -22.68 -1.44
CA THR A 22 -0.21 -23.58 -1.50
C THR A 22 -1.47 -22.98 -0.86
N LEU A 23 -1.34 -22.02 0.07
CA LEU A 23 -2.49 -21.32 0.66
C LEU A 23 -3.12 -20.25 -0.26
N PHE A 24 -2.44 -19.83 -1.33
CA PHE A 24 -2.93 -18.83 -2.29
C PHE A 24 -3.21 -19.37 -3.70
N GLY A 25 -3.04 -20.68 -3.93
CA GLY A 25 -3.17 -21.30 -5.24
C GLY A 25 -4.35 -22.25 -5.34
N ARG A 26 -5.59 -21.74 -5.46
CA ARG A 26 -6.68 -22.51 -6.06
C ARG A 26 -7.09 -21.90 -7.40
N ARG A 27 -6.84 -22.71 -8.42
CA ARG A 27 -6.90 -22.53 -9.87
C ARG A 27 -8.35 -22.26 -10.35
N SER A 28 -8.52 -21.25 -11.18
CA SER A 28 -9.58 -21.16 -12.19
C SER A 28 -8.86 -20.91 -13.51
N ASP A 29 -9.25 -21.62 -14.57
CA ASP A 29 -8.48 -21.75 -15.80
C ASP A 29 -8.18 -20.41 -16.51
N PRO A 30 -6.94 -20.19 -16.99
CA PRO A 30 -6.47 -18.90 -17.51
C PRO A 30 -6.79 -18.62 -18.99
N GLU A 31 -7.41 -19.54 -19.74
CA GLU A 31 -7.53 -19.38 -21.20
C GLU A 31 -8.73 -18.53 -21.65
N ASP A 32 -9.82 -18.44 -20.88
CA ASP A 32 -11.01 -17.67 -21.29
C ASP A 32 -10.93 -16.17 -20.90
N ALA A 33 -10.01 -15.77 -20.02
CA ALA A 33 -9.87 -14.39 -19.58
C ALA A 33 -8.94 -13.53 -20.48
N ILE A 34 -8.17 -14.18 -21.36
CA ILE A 34 -7.16 -13.50 -22.18
C ILE A 34 -7.78 -12.91 -23.46
N GLN A 35 -8.81 -13.54 -24.04
CA GLN A 35 -9.41 -13.07 -25.30
C GLN A 35 -10.26 -11.79 -25.17
N GLY A 36 -10.74 -11.44 -23.97
CA GLY A 36 -11.51 -10.21 -23.74
C GLY A 36 -10.66 -8.94 -23.54
N LEU A 37 -9.37 -9.07 -23.22
CA LEU A 37 -8.48 -7.96 -22.89
C LEU A 37 -7.70 -7.43 -24.11
N ASP A 38 -7.47 -8.26 -25.12
CA ASP A 38 -6.77 -7.85 -26.35
C ASP A 38 -7.59 -6.84 -27.17
N GLN A 39 -8.92 -6.95 -27.17
CA GLN A 39 -9.78 -6.03 -27.91
C GLN A 39 -9.88 -4.64 -27.26
N THR A 40 -9.70 -4.53 -25.94
CA THR A 40 -9.69 -3.22 -25.25
C THR A 40 -8.35 -2.50 -25.38
N SER A 41 -7.24 -3.25 -25.53
CA SER A 41 -5.89 -2.71 -25.71
C SER A 41 -5.70 -2.01 -27.07
N ALA A 42 -6.31 -2.57 -28.12
CA ALA A 42 -6.23 -2.03 -29.48
C ALA A 42 -7.00 -0.70 -29.63
N GLN A 43 -8.11 -0.51 -28.91
CA GLN A 43 -8.92 0.71 -29.00
C GLN A 43 -8.31 1.90 -28.22
N VAL A 44 -7.58 1.65 -27.13
CA VAL A 44 -6.95 2.72 -26.33
C VAL A 44 -5.62 3.19 -26.92
N SER A 45 -4.94 2.33 -27.69
CA SER A 45 -3.67 2.69 -28.36
C SER A 45 -3.84 3.73 -29.47
N ALA A 46 -5.06 3.90 -30.01
CA ALA A 46 -5.35 4.89 -31.04
C ALA A 46 -5.46 6.34 -30.52
N GLU A 47 -5.62 6.55 -29.21
CA GLU A 47 -5.79 7.90 -28.63
C GLU A 47 -4.51 8.47 -27.97
N ALA A 48 -3.43 7.68 -27.86
CA ALA A 48 -2.17 8.12 -27.23
C ALA A 48 -1.20 8.85 -28.16
N GLY A 49 -1.56 9.04 -29.43
CA GLY A 49 -0.76 9.73 -30.44
C GLY A 49 -0.98 11.25 -30.45
N SER A 50 -0.62 11.96 -29.38
CA SER A 50 -0.52 13.43 -29.41
C SER A 50 0.47 13.94 -28.38
N VAL A 51 1.65 14.34 -28.87
CA VAL A 51 2.73 14.96 -28.10
C VAL A 51 2.35 16.41 -27.79
N GLY A 52 2.27 16.79 -26.51
CA GLY A 52 2.09 18.19 -26.12
C GLY A 52 2.10 18.43 -24.61
N ALA A 53 3.12 19.14 -24.14
CA ALA A 53 3.28 19.80 -22.84
C ALA A 53 3.18 18.95 -21.55
N ALA A 54 4.19 19.09 -20.68
CA ALA A 54 4.14 18.57 -19.31
C ALA A 54 2.89 19.13 -18.58
N PRO A 55 2.05 18.28 -17.97
CA PRO A 55 0.85 18.76 -17.30
C PRO A 55 1.24 19.49 -16.02
N THR A 56 1.06 20.80 -16.01
CA THR A 56 0.95 21.59 -14.78
C THR A 56 -0.29 21.08 -14.03
N MET A 57 -0.09 20.42 -12.88
CA MET A 57 -1.19 19.89 -12.08
C MET A 57 -1.96 21.06 -11.44
N ALA A 58 -3.09 21.43 -12.05
CA ALA A 58 -4.07 22.28 -11.40
C ALA A 58 -4.67 21.54 -10.18
N PRO A 59 -5.01 22.23 -9.08
CA PRO A 59 -5.77 21.63 -7.98
C PRO A 59 -7.13 21.15 -8.51
N VAL A 60 -7.40 19.86 -8.39
CA VAL A 60 -8.66 19.25 -8.87
C VAL A 60 -9.67 19.18 -7.72
N ASP A 61 -10.89 19.60 -8.06
CA ASP A 61 -12.05 19.58 -7.20
C ASP A 61 -12.61 18.14 -7.03
N LEU A 62 -12.49 17.62 -5.82
CA LEU A 62 -12.98 16.29 -5.42
C LEU A 62 -14.52 16.23 -5.31
N SER A 63 -15.23 17.35 -5.51
CA SER A 63 -16.70 17.43 -5.44
C SER A 63 -17.43 16.67 -6.56
N SER A 64 -16.73 16.26 -7.62
CA SER A 64 -17.33 15.62 -8.81
C SER A 64 -17.59 14.11 -8.69
N VAL A 65 -17.22 13.47 -7.56
CA VAL A 65 -17.53 12.06 -7.32
C VAL A 65 -18.91 11.96 -6.66
N PRO A 66 -19.89 11.20 -7.21
CA PRO A 66 -21.23 11.10 -6.68
C PRO A 66 -21.25 10.76 -5.18
N VAL A 67 -21.99 11.57 -4.44
CA VAL A 67 -22.10 11.54 -2.97
C VAL A 67 -23.40 10.81 -2.59
N PRO A 68 -23.36 9.66 -1.90
CA PRO A 68 -24.48 9.28 -1.04
C PRO A 68 -24.52 10.26 0.15
N PRO A 69 -25.69 10.77 0.56
CA PRO A 69 -25.77 11.79 1.61
C PRO A 69 -25.27 11.21 2.94
N SER A 70 -24.13 11.72 3.42
CA SER A 70 -23.60 11.44 4.75
C SER A 70 -23.57 12.75 5.53
N VAL A 71 -24.41 12.83 6.56
CA VAL A 71 -24.52 13.97 7.51
C VAL A 71 -23.40 13.89 8.57
N ALA A 72 -22.20 13.48 8.17
CA ALA A 72 -21.04 13.40 9.05
C ALA A 72 -20.16 14.63 8.83
N THR A 73 -19.75 15.30 9.90
CA THR A 73 -18.75 16.38 9.79
C THR A 73 -17.41 15.79 9.32
N ALA A 74 -16.51 16.65 8.83
CA ALA A 74 -15.16 16.23 8.46
C ALA A 74 -14.43 15.50 9.62
N SER A 75 -14.62 15.97 10.87
CA SER A 75 -14.07 15.33 12.07
C SER A 75 -14.64 13.92 12.26
N ASP A 76 -15.96 13.77 12.13
CA ASP A 76 -16.64 12.49 12.34
C ASP A 76 -16.18 11.42 11.34
N ALA A 77 -15.91 11.80 10.08
CA ALA A 77 -15.41 10.88 9.07
C ALA A 77 -14.02 10.36 9.41
N ILE A 78 -13.13 11.26 9.85
CA ILE A 78 -11.75 10.94 10.23
C ILE A 78 -11.71 10.09 11.49
N GLU A 79 -12.47 10.46 12.52
CA GLU A 79 -12.55 9.71 13.78
C GLU A 79 -13.12 8.30 13.57
N ARG A 80 -14.17 8.19 12.73
CA ARG A 80 -14.74 6.89 12.36
C ARG A 80 -13.72 6.00 11.67
N TYR A 81 -12.95 6.53 10.73
CA TYR A 81 -11.91 5.78 10.04
C TYR A 81 -10.85 5.26 11.01
N ARG A 82 -10.34 6.13 11.90
CA ARG A 82 -9.33 5.75 12.91
C ARG A 82 -9.85 4.68 13.86
N ARG A 83 -11.08 4.83 14.35
CA ARG A 83 -11.71 3.82 15.22
C ARG A 83 -11.87 2.48 14.51
N LEU A 84 -12.21 2.48 13.22
CA LEU A 84 -12.27 1.25 12.42
C LEU A 84 -10.88 0.64 12.22
N GLN A 85 -9.84 1.44 11.95
CA GLN A 85 -8.45 0.94 11.90
C GLN A 85 -8.04 0.27 13.21
N ASP A 86 -8.35 0.90 14.35
CA ASP A 86 -8.06 0.35 15.67
C ASP A 86 -8.77 -0.98 15.88
N CYS A 87 -10.04 -1.09 15.53
CA CYS A 87 -10.79 -2.33 15.70
C CYS A 87 -10.37 -3.45 14.73
N VAL A 88 -9.98 -3.12 13.48
CA VAL A 88 -9.40 -4.09 12.55
C VAL A 88 -8.04 -4.58 13.06
N THR A 89 -7.19 -3.65 13.51
CA THR A 89 -5.88 -3.95 14.10
C THR A 89 -6.04 -4.82 15.34
N PHE A 90 -6.95 -4.46 16.25
CA PHE A 90 -7.31 -5.25 17.43
C PHE A 90 -7.67 -6.68 17.03
N ARG A 91 -8.61 -6.87 16.09
CA ARG A 91 -9.05 -8.22 15.69
C ARG A 91 -7.89 -9.08 15.18
N ARG A 92 -7.02 -8.51 14.35
CA ARG A 92 -5.87 -9.22 13.78
C ARG A 92 -4.82 -9.55 14.84
N PHE A 93 -4.45 -8.57 15.67
CA PHE A 93 -3.39 -8.75 16.66
C PHE A 93 -3.84 -9.55 17.88
N ASP A 94 -5.08 -9.43 18.37
CA ASP A 94 -5.62 -10.27 19.45
C ASP A 94 -5.59 -11.76 19.04
N ALA A 95 -5.91 -12.08 17.79
CA ALA A 95 -5.78 -13.45 17.27
C ALA A 95 -4.32 -13.94 17.28
N ILE A 96 -3.37 -13.12 16.80
CA ILE A 96 -1.94 -13.44 16.79
C ILE A 96 -1.40 -13.66 18.21
N LEU A 97 -1.77 -12.78 19.15
CA LEU A 97 -1.34 -12.85 20.55
C LEU A 97 -1.86 -14.12 21.21
N ARG A 98 -3.14 -14.47 21.00
CA ARG A 98 -3.72 -15.71 21.54
C ARG A 98 -3.08 -16.96 20.95
N GLN A 99 -2.85 -16.98 19.64
CA GLN A 99 -2.20 -18.10 18.97
C GLN A 99 -0.77 -18.34 19.48
N ASN A 100 -0.07 -17.27 19.85
CA ASN A 100 1.32 -17.33 20.30
C ASN A 100 1.49 -17.26 21.82
N ALA A 101 0.41 -17.24 22.61
CA ALA A 101 0.48 -17.04 24.07
C ALA A 101 1.37 -18.07 24.77
N SER A 102 1.41 -19.31 24.28
CA SER A 102 2.24 -20.40 24.82
C SER A 102 3.50 -20.67 24.01
N ASN A 103 3.77 -19.91 22.94
CA ASN A 103 4.92 -20.13 22.07
C ASN A 103 6.19 -19.53 22.71
N PRO A 104 7.14 -20.35 23.21
CA PRO A 104 8.36 -19.85 23.86
C PRO A 104 9.34 -19.20 22.87
N SER A 105 9.09 -19.38 21.58
CA SER A 105 9.85 -18.75 20.50
C SER A 105 9.25 -17.43 20.03
N TYR A 106 8.08 -17.03 20.52
CA TYR A 106 7.48 -15.74 20.19
C TYR A 106 8.17 -14.61 20.98
N PRO A 107 8.49 -13.44 20.37
CA PRO A 107 9.27 -12.40 21.05
C PRO A 107 8.70 -11.94 22.39
N LEU A 108 7.38 -11.82 22.53
CA LEU A 108 6.76 -11.41 23.81
C LEU A 108 6.96 -12.41 24.95
N ASN A 109 7.25 -13.68 24.63
CA ASN A 109 7.51 -14.73 25.62
C ASN A 109 9.01 -15.01 25.78
N ASN A 110 9.88 -14.27 25.08
CA ASN A 110 11.32 -14.53 25.03
C ASN A 110 12.13 -13.22 25.05
N PRO A 111 12.69 -12.83 26.22
CA PRO A 111 13.43 -11.59 26.37
C PRO A 111 14.69 -11.48 25.49
N GLU A 112 15.31 -12.60 25.11
CA GLU A 112 16.47 -12.58 24.21
C GLU A 112 16.03 -12.24 22.79
N LYS A 113 14.96 -12.86 22.29
CA LYS A 113 14.40 -12.53 20.98
C LYS A 113 13.88 -11.09 20.94
N MET A 114 13.21 -10.63 21.99
CA MET A 114 12.73 -9.26 22.08
C MET A 114 13.90 -8.25 21.99
N ARG A 115 15.02 -8.54 22.67
CA ARG A 115 16.24 -7.71 22.61
C ARG A 115 16.96 -7.79 21.26
N ALA A 116 16.88 -8.93 20.56
CA ALA A 116 17.48 -9.12 19.26
C ALA A 116 16.67 -8.48 18.10
N MET A 117 15.39 -8.15 18.31
CA MET A 117 14.58 -7.47 17.31
C MET A 117 15.12 -6.06 17.00
N PRO A 118 15.08 -5.63 15.72
CA PRO A 118 15.34 -4.24 15.35
C PRO A 118 14.49 -3.26 16.18
N PRO A 119 15.03 -2.10 16.59
CA PRO A 119 14.31 -1.15 17.46
C PRO A 119 12.92 -0.75 16.94
N GLY A 120 12.78 -0.47 15.64
CA GLY A 120 11.50 -0.12 15.02
C GLY A 120 10.47 -1.25 15.06
N GLU A 121 10.88 -2.49 14.79
CA GLU A 121 10.00 -3.66 14.87
C GLU A 121 9.56 -3.96 16.30
N ARG A 122 10.48 -3.80 17.26
CA ARG A 122 10.18 -3.97 18.69
C ARG A 122 9.16 -2.94 19.16
N LYS A 123 9.39 -1.65 18.85
CA LYS A 123 8.44 -0.59 19.18
C LYS A 123 7.06 -0.86 18.56
N MET A 124 7.02 -1.28 17.29
CA MET A 124 5.76 -1.62 16.64
C MET A 124 5.03 -2.75 17.36
N LEU A 125 5.74 -3.82 17.75
CA LEU A 125 5.13 -4.92 18.50
C LEU A 125 4.57 -4.44 19.84
N GLU A 126 5.33 -3.63 20.58
CA GLU A 126 4.90 -3.02 21.84
C GLU A 126 3.66 -2.14 21.66
N ASP A 127 3.67 -1.25 20.66
CA ASP A 127 2.53 -0.37 20.33
C ASP A 127 1.27 -1.19 19.98
N ARG A 128 1.42 -2.33 19.29
CA ARG A 128 0.30 -3.21 18.94
C ARG A 128 -0.25 -3.97 20.14
N VAL A 129 0.60 -4.38 21.08
CA VAL A 129 0.16 -4.97 22.35
C VAL A 129 -0.65 -3.96 23.15
N LEU A 130 -0.13 -2.73 23.30
CA LEU A 130 -0.82 -1.64 23.99
C LEU A 130 -2.16 -1.29 23.33
N LEU A 131 -2.22 -1.30 21.99
CA LEU A 131 -3.47 -1.11 21.25
C LEU A 131 -4.47 -2.24 21.57
N VAL A 132 -4.04 -3.50 21.55
CA VAL A 132 -4.93 -4.63 21.86
C VAL A 132 -5.49 -4.53 23.28
N GLU A 133 -4.65 -4.13 24.24
CA GLU A 133 -5.06 -3.95 25.63
C GLU A 133 -6.04 -2.79 25.80
N SER A 134 -5.74 -1.62 25.22
CA SER A 134 -6.55 -0.41 25.35
C SER A 134 -7.88 -0.48 24.58
N GLN A 135 -7.92 -1.18 23.44
CA GLN A 135 -9.11 -1.26 22.58
C GLN A 135 -9.97 -2.50 22.85
N LYS A 136 -9.58 -3.32 23.84
CA LYS A 136 -10.23 -4.60 24.14
C LYS A 136 -11.73 -4.47 24.35
N ASP A 137 -12.18 -3.52 25.16
CA ASP A 137 -13.59 -3.39 25.47
C ASP A 137 -14.35 -2.67 24.35
N ALA A 138 -13.70 -1.71 23.69
CA ALA A 138 -14.29 -0.92 22.61
C ALA A 138 -14.50 -1.72 21.31
N CYS A 139 -13.62 -2.68 21.00
CA CYS A 139 -13.59 -3.39 19.71
C CYS A 139 -13.99 -4.87 19.78
N ARG A 140 -14.07 -5.48 20.97
CA ARG A 140 -14.37 -6.92 21.12
C ARG A 140 -15.72 -7.33 20.58
N ASP A 141 -16.76 -6.54 20.82
CA ASP A 141 -18.10 -6.88 20.31
C ASP A 141 -18.22 -6.62 18.81
N TRP A 142 -17.62 -5.53 18.33
CA TRP A 142 -17.49 -5.28 16.89
C TRP A 142 -16.76 -6.43 16.17
N ALA A 143 -15.66 -6.92 16.73
CA ALA A 143 -14.86 -8.00 16.16
C ALA A 143 -15.60 -9.35 16.12
N LYS A 144 -16.54 -9.59 17.04
CA LYS A 144 -17.41 -10.79 17.02
C LYS A 144 -18.53 -10.70 15.99
N GLN A 145 -19.07 -9.50 15.78
CA GLN A 145 -20.25 -9.28 14.94
C GLN A 145 -19.88 -9.00 13.48
N THR A 146 -18.65 -8.56 13.21
CA THR A 146 -18.21 -8.14 11.88
C THR A 146 -17.31 -9.18 11.23
N SER A 147 -17.76 -9.72 10.09
CA SER A 147 -16.97 -10.65 9.29
C SER A 147 -15.68 -10.00 8.77
N GLU A 148 -14.72 -10.80 8.30
CA GLU A 148 -13.51 -10.25 7.70
C GLU A 148 -13.75 -9.47 6.41
N LEU A 149 -14.65 -9.99 5.57
CA LEU A 149 -15.06 -9.34 4.35
C LEU A 149 -15.75 -8.00 4.63
N ASP A 150 -16.63 -7.94 5.61
CA ASP A 150 -17.36 -6.72 5.95
C ASP A 150 -16.46 -5.69 6.64
N ALA A 151 -15.54 -6.13 7.48
CA ALA A 151 -14.49 -5.27 8.05
C ALA A 151 -13.67 -4.62 6.93
N GLY A 152 -13.24 -5.40 5.94
CA GLY A 152 -12.54 -4.92 4.75
C GLY A 152 -13.36 -3.88 3.96
N ARG A 153 -14.66 -4.10 3.79
CA ARG A 153 -15.54 -3.13 3.11
C ARG A 153 -15.73 -1.84 3.92
N LEU A 154 -15.92 -1.95 5.23
CA LEU A 154 -16.13 -0.80 6.12
C LEU A 154 -14.87 0.06 6.24
N ILE A 155 -13.69 -0.57 6.38
CA ILE A 155 -12.43 0.18 6.42
C ILE A 155 -12.16 0.86 5.07
N TYR A 156 -12.47 0.17 3.97
CA TYR A 156 -12.32 0.72 2.64
C TYR A 156 -13.23 1.94 2.41
N ALA A 157 -14.52 1.84 2.75
CA ALA A 157 -15.46 2.95 2.60
C ALA A 157 -15.11 4.14 3.51
N SER A 158 -14.80 3.88 4.78
CA SER A 158 -14.45 4.94 5.74
C SER A 158 -13.13 5.63 5.39
N ALA A 159 -12.15 4.92 4.81
CA ALA A 159 -10.91 5.52 4.31
C ALA A 159 -11.20 6.55 3.21
N LEU A 160 -12.15 6.26 2.30
CA LEU A 160 -12.56 7.22 1.26
C LEU A 160 -13.22 8.45 1.85
N ASP A 161 -14.13 8.28 2.82
CA ASP A 161 -14.83 9.38 3.45
C ASP A 161 -13.87 10.27 4.25
N ALA A 162 -12.94 9.69 4.99
CA ALA A 162 -11.88 10.42 5.67
C ALA A 162 -10.94 11.14 4.67
N ALA A 163 -10.60 10.50 3.54
CA ALA A 163 -9.80 11.13 2.50
C ALA A 163 -10.49 12.34 1.85
N ARG A 164 -11.80 12.25 1.63
CA ARG A 164 -12.66 13.36 1.18
C ARG A 164 -12.73 14.48 2.22
N ALA A 165 -12.75 14.13 3.50
CA ALA A 165 -12.68 15.06 4.62
C ALA A 165 -11.28 15.70 4.80
N GLY A 166 -10.28 15.28 4.03
CA GLY A 166 -8.94 15.88 4.01
C GLY A 166 -7.83 15.03 4.63
N ASP A 167 -8.15 13.86 5.18
CA ASP A 167 -7.14 12.96 5.74
C ASP A 167 -6.30 12.31 4.62
N VAL A 168 -5.10 12.84 4.43
CA VAL A 168 -4.15 12.37 3.41
C VAL A 168 -3.78 10.91 3.64
N GLN A 169 -3.60 10.51 4.91
CA GLN A 169 -3.19 9.16 5.26
C GLN A 169 -4.30 8.16 4.93
N ALA A 170 -5.55 8.49 5.27
CA ALA A 170 -6.70 7.71 4.87
C ALA A 170 -6.80 7.56 3.34
N GLY A 171 -6.47 8.63 2.59
CA GLY A 171 -6.42 8.60 1.12
C GLY A 171 -5.36 7.65 0.58
N VAL A 172 -4.16 7.66 1.15
CA VAL A 172 -3.10 6.70 0.81
C VAL A 172 -3.55 5.27 1.14
N CYS A 173 -4.20 5.06 2.28
CA CYS A 173 -4.67 3.76 2.71
C CYS A 173 -5.81 3.19 1.87
N TYR A 174 -6.76 4.03 1.50
CA TYR A 174 -7.75 3.71 0.46
C TYR A 174 -7.04 3.30 -0.83
N ALA A 175 -6.03 4.09 -1.24
CA ALA A 175 -5.29 3.80 -2.44
C ALA A 175 -4.49 2.50 -2.34
N MET A 176 -3.94 2.09 -1.20
CA MET A 176 -3.22 0.82 -1.06
C MET A 176 -4.14 -0.40 -0.91
N GLY A 177 -5.40 -0.18 -0.51
CA GLY A 177 -6.38 -1.24 -0.32
C GLY A 177 -6.62 -2.10 -1.57
N ILE A 178 -6.93 -3.38 -1.32
CA ILE A 178 -7.47 -4.26 -2.35
C ILE A 178 -8.90 -3.83 -2.61
N TRP A 179 -9.29 -3.66 -3.88
CA TRP A 179 -10.67 -3.37 -4.22
C TRP A 179 -11.57 -4.57 -3.84
N PRO A 180 -12.52 -4.44 -2.90
CA PRO A 180 -13.61 -5.40 -2.79
C PRO A 180 -14.57 -5.20 -3.99
N MET A 181 -14.39 -5.93 -5.09
CA MET A 181 -15.26 -5.81 -6.28
C MET A 181 -16.75 -5.72 -5.89
N ALA A 182 -17.48 -4.77 -6.47
CA ALA A 182 -18.93 -4.71 -6.32
C ALA A 182 -19.58 -5.89 -7.08
N PRO A 183 -20.55 -6.61 -6.49
CA PRO A 183 -21.29 -7.64 -7.21
C PRO A 183 -22.22 -6.97 -8.23
N GLY A 184 -21.92 -7.12 -9.52
CA GLY A 184 -22.85 -6.80 -10.62
C GLY A 184 -22.32 -5.78 -11.64
N GLY A 185 -22.26 -6.22 -12.90
CA GLY A 185 -22.56 -5.47 -14.15
C GLY A 185 -21.83 -4.17 -14.51
N GLU A 186 -21.47 -3.29 -13.57
CA GLU A 186 -20.89 -1.96 -13.82
C GLU A 186 -19.35 -1.96 -13.92
N GLY A 187 -18.76 -3.16 -13.98
CA GLY A 187 -17.34 -3.44 -13.80
C GLY A 187 -16.39 -2.43 -14.45
N PRO A 188 -16.46 -2.14 -15.76
CA PRO A 188 -15.49 -1.27 -16.44
C PRO A 188 -15.60 0.22 -16.10
N ARG A 189 -16.82 0.76 -15.90
CA ARG A 189 -17.02 2.18 -15.58
C ARG A 189 -16.63 2.46 -14.14
N ALA A 190 -17.11 1.63 -13.21
CA ALA A 190 -16.68 1.69 -11.83
C ALA A 190 -15.16 1.57 -11.77
N ALA A 191 -14.58 0.57 -12.45
CA ALA A 191 -13.13 0.32 -12.52
C ALA A 191 -12.32 1.59 -12.84
N ARG A 192 -12.73 2.32 -13.88
CA ARG A 192 -12.06 3.56 -14.29
C ARG A 192 -12.16 4.67 -13.25
N LEU A 193 -13.34 4.91 -12.70
CA LEU A 193 -13.55 5.97 -11.69
C LEU A 193 -12.71 5.73 -10.44
N TYR A 194 -12.60 4.48 -10.04
CA TYR A 194 -11.76 4.07 -8.92
C TYR A 194 -10.27 4.21 -9.22
N ALA A 195 -9.81 3.79 -10.41
CA ALA A 195 -8.42 3.96 -10.81
C ALA A 195 -8.02 5.44 -10.79
N GLN A 196 -8.87 6.31 -11.32
CA GLN A 196 -8.67 7.76 -11.28
C GLN A 196 -8.65 8.29 -9.85
N SER A 197 -9.60 7.86 -9.00
CA SER A 197 -9.67 8.29 -7.60
C SER A 197 -8.40 7.89 -6.82
N ARG A 198 -7.92 6.65 -6.98
CA ARG A 198 -6.68 6.17 -6.33
C ARG A 198 -5.46 6.97 -6.78
N ARG A 199 -5.31 7.17 -8.10
CA ARG A 199 -4.21 7.96 -8.65
C ARG A 199 -4.21 9.37 -8.04
N ASN A 200 -5.37 10.02 -8.00
CA ASN A 200 -5.50 11.37 -7.43
C ASN A 200 -5.16 11.42 -5.94
N LEU A 201 -5.60 10.43 -5.15
CA LEU A 201 -5.30 10.35 -3.72
C LEU A 201 -3.80 10.12 -3.44
N ILE A 202 -3.14 9.29 -4.24
CA ILE A 202 -1.69 9.08 -4.17
C ILE A 202 -0.94 10.37 -4.51
N LEU A 203 -1.30 11.04 -5.60
CA LEU A 203 -0.68 12.29 -6.01
C LEU A 203 -0.90 13.40 -4.95
N LYS A 204 -2.08 13.44 -4.32
CA LYS A 204 -2.35 14.32 -3.17
C LYS A 204 -1.40 14.03 -2.01
N GLY A 205 -1.18 12.75 -1.68
CA GLY A 205 -0.24 12.35 -0.64
C GLY A 205 1.22 12.69 -0.97
N LEU A 206 1.64 12.49 -2.23
CA LEU A 206 2.96 12.89 -2.72
C LEU A 206 3.18 14.39 -2.58
N ASN A 207 2.21 15.20 -2.99
CA ASN A 207 2.27 16.67 -2.88
C ASN A 207 2.26 17.15 -1.43
N ALA A 208 1.75 16.33 -0.50
CA ALA A 208 1.77 16.60 0.94
C ALA A 208 3.05 16.10 1.65
N GLY A 209 4.02 15.53 0.91
CA GLY A 209 5.26 15.02 1.51
C GLY A 209 5.07 13.76 2.35
N ASN A 210 4.05 12.95 2.02
CA ASN A 210 3.76 11.69 2.70
C ASN A 210 4.51 10.52 2.05
N TRP A 211 5.43 9.91 2.79
CA TRP A 211 6.26 8.80 2.29
C TRP A 211 5.46 7.53 1.98
N SER A 212 4.42 7.24 2.73
CA SER A 212 3.53 6.11 2.46
C SER A 212 2.84 6.26 1.09
N ALA A 213 2.60 7.49 0.61
CA ALA A 213 2.12 7.73 -0.74
C ALA A 213 3.15 7.33 -1.82
N VAL A 214 4.44 7.59 -1.59
CA VAL A 214 5.52 7.17 -2.52
C VAL A 214 5.63 5.64 -2.54
N ILE A 215 5.58 5.00 -1.37
CA ILE A 215 5.59 3.54 -1.24
C ILE A 215 4.39 2.94 -1.99
N ALA A 216 3.19 3.48 -1.77
CA ALA A 216 1.97 3.07 -2.45
C ALA A 216 2.10 3.20 -3.97
N ALA A 217 2.60 4.34 -4.45
CA ALA A 217 2.78 4.60 -5.88
C ALA A 217 3.76 3.61 -6.50
N ASN A 218 4.93 3.42 -5.89
CA ASN A 218 5.96 2.50 -6.39
C ASN A 218 5.46 1.05 -6.41
N ASN A 219 4.75 0.62 -5.36
CA ASN A 219 4.14 -0.70 -5.30
C ASN A 219 3.14 -0.92 -6.43
N MET A 220 2.28 0.07 -6.74
CA MET A 220 1.31 -0.07 -7.84
C MET A 220 1.93 -0.23 -9.22
N ILE A 221 3.19 0.17 -9.40
CA ILE A 221 3.90 0.03 -10.68
C ILE A 221 4.54 -1.35 -10.81
N ARG A 222 4.87 -2.01 -9.69
CA ARG A 222 5.40 -3.37 -9.72
C ARG A 222 4.29 -4.33 -10.15
N ALA A 223 4.54 -5.05 -11.25
CA ALA A 223 3.60 -5.98 -11.90
C ALA A 223 3.03 -7.10 -10.98
N GLU A 224 3.62 -7.29 -9.80
CA GLU A 224 3.15 -8.22 -8.77
C GLU A 224 1.86 -7.74 -8.06
N HIS A 225 1.55 -6.44 -8.13
CA HIS A 225 0.23 -5.95 -7.79
C HIS A 225 -0.72 -6.25 -8.94
N ARG A 226 -1.42 -7.38 -8.79
CA ARG A 226 -2.51 -7.97 -9.60
C ARG A 226 -3.33 -6.95 -10.41
N PRO A 227 -4.06 -7.39 -11.47
CA PRO A 227 -4.98 -6.57 -12.30
C PRO A 227 -6.03 -5.70 -11.56
N GLN A 228 -6.08 -5.77 -10.23
CA GLN A 228 -6.93 -5.05 -9.30
C GLN A 228 -6.41 -3.65 -8.94
N THR A 229 -5.17 -3.27 -9.26
CA THR A 229 -4.72 -1.90 -8.99
C THR A 229 -5.32 -0.88 -9.94
N LEU A 230 -5.56 -1.23 -11.21
CA LEU A 230 -6.14 -0.42 -12.30
C LEU A 230 -5.46 0.95 -12.56
N VAL A 231 -4.65 1.46 -11.63
CA VAL A 231 -3.86 2.67 -11.75
C VAL A 231 -2.66 2.38 -12.64
N ARG A 232 -2.50 3.17 -13.70
CA ARG A 232 -1.30 3.16 -14.53
C ARG A 232 -0.49 4.41 -14.25
N PHE A 233 0.81 4.23 -14.09
CA PHE A 233 1.80 5.29 -14.06
C PHE A 233 2.76 5.13 -15.24
N SER A 234 3.32 6.22 -15.73
CA SER A 234 4.33 6.16 -16.79
C SER A 234 5.68 5.66 -16.28
N ASN A 235 6.60 5.30 -17.18
CA ASN A 235 7.98 4.98 -16.80
C ASN A 235 8.69 6.18 -16.15
N GLU A 236 8.38 7.41 -16.57
CA GLU A 236 8.93 8.62 -15.95
C GLU A 236 8.46 8.74 -14.49
N GLU A 237 7.17 8.46 -14.23
CA GLU A 237 6.62 8.46 -12.87
C GLU A 237 7.23 7.34 -12.03
N GLY A 238 7.37 6.14 -12.59
CA GLY A 238 8.04 5.02 -11.93
C GLY A 238 9.48 5.34 -11.55
N TYR A 239 10.23 5.97 -12.46
CA TYR A 239 11.57 6.46 -12.17
C TYR A 239 11.56 7.46 -11.00
N VAL A 240 10.68 8.46 -11.03
CA VAL A 240 10.59 9.48 -9.97
C VAL A 240 10.29 8.84 -8.61
N PHE A 241 9.33 7.91 -8.53
CA PHE A 241 8.97 7.29 -7.26
C PHE A 241 10.09 6.40 -6.72
N ALA A 242 10.72 5.58 -7.57
CA ALA A 242 11.85 4.75 -7.17
C ALA A 242 13.04 5.62 -6.72
N ARG A 243 13.34 6.71 -7.43
CA ARG A 243 14.41 7.65 -7.06
C ARG A 243 14.12 8.39 -5.75
N LEU A 244 12.86 8.78 -5.52
CA LEU A 244 12.42 9.35 -4.24
C LEU A 244 12.62 8.36 -3.09
N LEU A 245 12.19 7.10 -3.26
CA LEU A 245 12.39 6.06 -2.23
C LEU A 245 13.88 5.79 -2.00
N GLN A 246 14.70 5.78 -3.04
CA GLN A 246 16.14 5.65 -2.91
C GLN A 246 16.75 6.76 -2.03
N MET A 247 16.38 8.02 -2.27
CA MET A 247 16.87 9.16 -1.46
C MET A 247 16.28 9.20 -0.05
N GLY A 248 15.01 8.80 0.09
CA GLY A 248 14.30 8.83 1.36
C GLY A 248 14.56 7.62 2.25
N MET A 249 15.19 6.55 1.78
CA MET A 249 15.34 5.31 2.56
C MET A 249 16.61 5.35 3.42
N PRO A 250 16.50 5.32 4.76
CA PRO A 250 17.67 5.30 5.65
C PRO A 250 18.41 3.96 5.61
N ASP A 251 17.72 2.87 5.28
CA ASP A 251 18.34 1.55 5.13
C ASP A 251 19.09 1.47 3.79
N LYS A 252 20.41 1.25 3.87
CA LYS A 252 21.28 1.24 2.68
C LYS A 252 20.90 0.13 1.69
N ALA A 253 20.57 -1.07 2.16
CA ALA A 253 20.26 -2.19 1.28
C ALA A 253 18.94 -1.96 0.55
N LEU A 254 17.93 -1.42 1.25
CA LEU A 254 16.65 -1.04 0.62
C LEU A 254 16.82 0.16 -0.32
N SER A 255 17.61 1.16 0.05
CA SER A 255 17.96 2.29 -0.83
C SER A 255 18.60 1.81 -2.12
N GLU A 256 19.57 0.88 -2.05
CA GLU A 256 20.19 0.26 -3.21
C GLU A 256 19.18 -0.50 -4.07
N SER A 257 18.26 -1.25 -3.44
CA SER A 257 17.16 -1.92 -4.15
C SER A 257 16.31 -0.94 -4.97
N TYR A 258 15.92 0.20 -4.39
CA TYR A 258 15.18 1.22 -5.13
C TYR A 258 16.03 1.90 -6.21
N GLY A 259 17.35 1.97 -6.03
CA GLY A 259 18.28 2.38 -7.09
C GLY A 259 18.25 1.44 -8.30
N TYR A 260 18.17 0.12 -8.06
CA TYR A 260 17.97 -0.86 -9.14
C TYR A 260 16.63 -0.69 -9.84
N ASP A 261 15.54 -0.46 -9.10
CA ASP A 261 14.22 -0.17 -9.67
C ASP A 261 14.26 1.09 -10.55
N ALA A 262 14.84 2.18 -10.05
CA ALA A 262 15.02 3.43 -10.79
C ALA A 262 15.83 3.20 -12.08
N ALA A 263 16.92 2.45 -12.01
CA ALA A 263 17.70 2.08 -13.19
C ALA A 263 16.90 1.24 -14.20
N GLY A 264 15.97 0.40 -13.72
CA GLY A 264 15.03 -0.34 -14.56
C GLY A 264 14.13 0.57 -15.39
N PHE A 265 13.49 1.56 -14.76
CA PHE A 265 12.67 2.55 -15.46
C PHE A 265 13.49 3.44 -16.39
N ALA A 266 14.69 3.85 -15.97
CA ALA A 266 15.59 4.71 -16.76
C ALA A 266 15.90 4.13 -18.15
N LYS A 267 15.98 2.80 -18.29
CA LYS A 267 16.22 2.13 -19.59
C LYS A 267 15.14 2.41 -20.63
N GLN A 268 13.94 2.81 -20.20
CA GLN A 268 12.82 3.12 -21.09
C GLN A 268 12.66 4.62 -21.35
N LEU A 269 13.57 5.45 -20.85
CA LEU A 269 13.55 6.90 -20.98
C LEU A 269 14.70 7.36 -21.89
N ASN A 270 14.45 8.37 -22.72
CA ASN A 270 15.54 9.03 -23.43
C ASN A 270 16.34 9.96 -22.49
N PRO A 271 17.54 10.43 -22.87
CA PRO A 271 18.39 11.23 -21.99
C PRO A 271 17.74 12.51 -21.43
N ASN A 272 16.92 13.19 -22.24
CA ASN A 272 16.24 14.39 -21.79
C ASN A 272 15.11 14.08 -20.80
N GLN A 273 14.33 13.03 -21.05
CA GLN A 273 13.30 12.55 -20.11
C GLN A 273 13.91 12.14 -18.78
N LEU A 274 15.02 11.40 -18.81
CA LEU A 274 15.73 10.97 -17.60
C LEU A 274 16.23 12.15 -16.78
N ARG A 275 16.82 13.16 -17.44
CA ARG A 275 17.27 14.39 -16.76
C ARG A 275 16.10 15.11 -16.09
N VAL A 276 15.01 15.36 -16.81
CA VAL A 276 13.81 16.02 -16.27
C VAL A 276 13.21 15.22 -15.11
N ALA A 277 13.17 13.90 -15.21
CA ALA A 277 12.66 13.02 -14.16
C ALA A 277 13.57 13.04 -12.90
N ASN A 278 14.89 13.07 -13.07
CA ASN A 278 15.82 13.19 -11.95
C ASN A 278 15.71 14.56 -11.27
N ASP A 279 15.70 15.65 -12.04
CA ASP A 279 15.49 17.02 -11.53
C ASP A 279 14.19 17.10 -10.72
N ARG A 280 13.12 16.46 -11.23
CA ARG A 280 11.82 16.39 -10.54
C ARG A 280 11.89 15.62 -9.23
N ALA A 281 12.54 14.46 -9.20
CA ALA A 281 12.67 13.65 -7.99
C ALA A 281 13.48 14.40 -6.92
N GLU A 282 14.60 15.01 -7.29
CA GLU A 282 15.44 15.80 -6.38
C GLU A 282 14.69 17.02 -5.84
N ASN A 283 13.98 17.75 -6.72
CA ASN A 283 13.16 18.87 -6.29
C ASN A 283 12.08 18.42 -5.29
N LEU A 284 11.32 17.36 -5.60
CA LEU A 284 10.32 16.83 -4.66
C LEU A 284 10.94 16.45 -3.32
N PHE A 285 12.08 15.75 -3.32
CA PHE A 285 12.78 15.38 -2.09
C PHE A 285 13.15 16.59 -1.24
N LEU A 286 13.77 17.60 -1.85
CA LEU A 286 14.24 18.79 -1.13
C LEU A 286 13.09 19.70 -0.70
N THR A 287 12.12 19.98 -1.57
CA THR A 287 11.08 20.98 -1.30
C THR A 287 9.88 20.40 -0.58
N THR A 288 9.39 19.23 -1.01
CA THR A 288 8.13 18.65 -0.52
C THR A 288 8.37 17.75 0.67
N PHE A 289 9.45 16.97 0.66
CA PHE A 289 9.84 16.11 1.77
C PHE A 289 10.86 16.77 2.72
N GLY A 290 11.33 17.99 2.40
CA GLY A 290 12.25 18.74 3.26
C GLY A 290 13.63 18.10 3.39
N GLY A 291 14.05 17.29 2.42
CA GLY A 291 15.31 16.55 2.44
C GLY A 291 15.39 15.47 3.53
N ARG A 292 14.26 15.12 4.16
CA ARG A 292 14.23 14.17 5.28
C ARG A 292 14.14 12.74 4.76
N VAL A 293 14.83 11.83 5.44
CA VAL A 293 14.61 10.38 5.26
C VAL A 293 13.32 9.93 5.94
N MET A 294 12.79 8.78 5.50
CA MET A 294 11.65 8.10 6.09
C MET A 294 11.91 7.73 7.54
N SER A 295 10.94 8.02 8.41
CA SER A 295 10.92 7.49 9.77
C SER A 295 10.51 6.02 9.79
N ASP A 296 10.82 5.31 10.89
CA ASP A 296 10.38 3.92 11.10
C ASP A 296 8.86 3.79 11.00
N ALA A 297 8.11 4.74 11.56
CA ALA A 297 6.65 4.75 11.49
C ALA A 297 6.16 4.77 10.04
N GLU A 298 6.74 5.63 9.18
CA GLU A 298 6.34 5.75 7.78
C GLU A 298 6.72 4.52 6.93
N ARG A 299 7.82 3.82 7.30
CA ARG A 299 8.26 2.59 6.62
C ARG A 299 7.32 1.41 6.87
N TYR A 300 6.80 1.32 8.09
CA TYR A 300 5.98 0.20 8.54
C TYR A 300 4.49 0.52 8.68
N GLU A 301 4.10 1.70 8.23
CA GLU A 301 2.73 2.20 8.31
C GLU A 301 1.76 1.17 7.71
N ASN A 302 0.82 0.71 8.54
CA ASN A 302 -0.15 -0.29 8.16
C ASN A 302 -1.53 0.37 8.07
N CYS A 303 -2.11 0.32 6.88
CA CYS A 303 -3.44 0.83 6.60
C CYS A 303 -4.60 -0.01 7.18
N GLY A 304 -4.31 -0.89 8.14
CA GLY A 304 -5.25 -1.85 8.71
C GLY A 304 -5.56 -3.01 7.77
N ASN A 305 -4.74 -3.26 6.75
CA ASN A 305 -4.94 -4.32 5.75
C ASN A 305 -3.91 -5.46 5.90
#